data_AF-A0A951S9E9-F1
#
_entry.id   AF-A0A951S9E9-F1
#
_cell.length_a   1.000
_cell.length_b   1.000
_cell.length_c   1.000
_cell.angle_alpha   90.00
_cell.angle_beta   90.00
_cell.angle_gamma   90.00
#
_symmetry.space_group_name_H-M   'P 1'
#
loop_
_entity.id
_entity.type
_entity.pdbx_description
1 polymer ?
#
loop_
_entity_poly.entity_id
_entity_poly.type
_entity_poly.pdbx_seq_one_letter_code
_entity_poly.pdbx_strand_id
1 'polypeptide(L)'
;MYGKLQNHLQNELAEIDANGLYKRERIITSEQGAEITLTTGQKVLNFCANNYLGLSSHPRIKQAAIRAIETHGFGMSSVRFICGTQDIHKQLESTIADFYGTEDTILYAAAFDANGGVFEPLFAEADAIISDELNHASIIDGVRLCKAQR
;
A
#
# COMPACT_ATOMS: atom_id res chain seq x y z
N MET A 1 31.61 -16.21 -3.40
CA MET A 1 30.75 -15.45 -2.48
C MET A 1 29.27 -15.64 -2.83
N TYR A 2 28.86 -15.38 -4.08
CA TYR A 2 27.47 -15.59 -4.54
C TYR A 2 26.93 -17.02 -4.33
N GLY A 3 27.73 -18.07 -4.63
CA GLY A 3 27.26 -19.45 -4.45
C GLY A 3 26.92 -19.84 -3.00
N LYS A 4 27.62 -19.26 -2.00
CA LYS A 4 27.30 -19.54 -0.59
C LYS A 4 25.97 -18.91 -0.18
N LEU A 5 25.73 -17.66 -0.60
CA LEU A 5 24.44 -16.98 -0.36
C LEU A 5 23.31 -17.69 -1.11
N GLN A 6 23.51 -18.08 -2.36
CA GLN A 6 22.53 -18.83 -3.13
C GLN A 6 22.15 -20.14 -2.44
N ASN A 7 23.13 -20.94 -2.02
CA ASN A 7 22.85 -22.20 -1.32
C ASN A 7 22.11 -21.97 0.00
N HIS A 8 22.47 -20.92 0.74
CA HIS A 8 21.77 -20.55 1.97
C HIS A 8 20.29 -20.20 1.70
N LEU A 9 20.01 -19.31 0.74
CA LEU A 9 18.64 -18.94 0.38
C LEU A 9 17.83 -20.13 -0.16
N GLN A 10 18.46 -21.04 -0.91
CA GLN A 10 17.79 -22.25 -1.38
C GLN A 10 17.40 -23.19 -0.23
N ASN A 11 18.29 -23.34 0.76
CA ASN A 11 17.99 -24.12 1.96
C ASN A 11 16.85 -23.48 2.77
N GLU A 12 16.86 -22.16 2.95
CA GLU A 12 15.76 -21.45 3.63
C GLU A 12 14.42 -21.61 2.91
N LEU A 13 14.40 -21.51 1.58
CA LEU A 13 13.18 -21.74 0.80
C LEU A 13 12.68 -23.18 0.93
N ALA A 14 13.58 -24.16 0.95
CA ALA A 14 13.23 -25.56 1.15
C ALA A 14 12.63 -25.79 2.55
N GLU A 15 13.19 -25.16 3.58
CA GLU A 15 12.65 -25.20 4.95
C GLU A 15 11.27 -24.53 5.04
N ILE A 16 11.08 -23.38 4.40
CA ILE A 16 9.79 -22.68 4.34
C ILE A 16 8.72 -23.56 3.66
N ASP A 17 9.05 -24.23 2.56
CA ASP A 17 8.13 -25.14 1.85
C ASP A 17 7.85 -26.42 2.66
N ALA A 18 8.88 -27.02 3.27
CA ALA A 18 8.74 -28.18 4.14
C ALA A 18 7.84 -27.91 5.36
N ASN A 19 7.85 -26.67 5.87
CA ASN A 19 6.99 -26.22 6.96
C ASN A 19 5.60 -25.74 6.49
N GLY A 20 5.28 -25.80 5.19
CA GLY A 20 3.99 -25.36 4.66
C GLY A 20 3.76 -23.84 4.72
N LEU A 21 4.82 -23.05 4.89
CA LEU A 21 4.78 -21.59 4.98
C LEU A 21 5.00 -20.91 3.63
N TYR A 22 5.34 -21.68 2.58
CA TYR A 22 5.58 -21.16 1.24
C TYR A 22 4.28 -20.64 0.62
N LYS A 23 4.24 -19.34 0.35
CA LYS A 23 3.08 -18.69 -0.27
C LYS A 23 3.15 -18.82 -1.78
N ARG A 24 2.11 -19.40 -2.38
CA ARG A 24 1.95 -19.50 -3.84
C ARG A 24 0.89 -18.54 -4.31
N GLU A 25 1.21 -17.75 -5.33
CA GLU A 25 0.27 -16.81 -5.92
C GLU A 25 -0.77 -17.54 -6.78
N ARG A 26 -2.02 -17.08 -6.71
CA ARG A 26 -3.10 -17.51 -7.60
C ARG A 26 -3.39 -16.39 -8.58
N ILE A 27 -3.19 -16.65 -9.86
CA ILE A 27 -3.31 -15.64 -10.91
C ILE A 27 -4.79 -15.45 -11.26
N ILE A 28 -5.27 -14.22 -11.08
CA ILE A 28 -6.61 -13.76 -11.45
C ILE A 28 -6.55 -13.16 -12.86
N THR A 29 -7.49 -13.50 -13.72
CA THR A 29 -7.57 -13.05 -15.13
C THR A 29 -8.82 -12.23 -15.44
N SER A 30 -9.70 -12.02 -14.47
CA SER A 30 -10.85 -11.11 -14.55
C SER A 30 -10.59 -9.78 -13.85
N GLU A 31 -11.51 -8.82 -14.00
CA GLU A 31 -11.62 -7.68 -13.07
C GLU A 31 -11.85 -8.18 -11.62
N GLN A 32 -11.54 -7.34 -10.64
CA GLN A 32 -11.75 -7.64 -9.22
C GLN A 32 -13.24 -7.51 -8.86
N GLY A 33 -13.79 -8.48 -8.13
CA GLY A 33 -15.20 -8.51 -7.78
C GLY A 33 -15.56 -9.68 -6.87
N ALA A 34 -16.86 -9.86 -6.62
CA ALA A 34 -17.36 -10.98 -5.82
C ALA A 34 -17.13 -12.33 -6.52
N GLU A 35 -17.26 -12.39 -7.85
CA GLU A 35 -16.84 -13.53 -8.67
C GLU A 35 -15.57 -13.15 -9.45
N ILE A 36 -14.56 -14.02 -9.42
CA ILE A 36 -13.29 -13.85 -10.15
C ILE A 36 -12.98 -15.09 -10.99
N THR A 37 -12.23 -14.90 -12.07
CA THR A 37 -11.71 -15.98 -12.92
C THR A 37 -10.23 -16.18 -12.65
N LEU A 38 -9.81 -17.42 -12.44
CA LEU A 38 -8.40 -17.79 -12.30
C LEU A 38 -7.79 -18.15 -13.68
N THR A 39 -6.46 -18.15 -13.78
CA THR A 39 -5.74 -18.63 -14.97
C THR A 39 -6.09 -20.07 -15.36
N THR A 40 -6.57 -20.88 -14.40
CA THR A 40 -7.09 -22.24 -14.66
C THR A 40 -8.44 -22.27 -15.40
N GLY A 41 -9.08 -21.12 -15.63
CA GLY A 41 -10.42 -21.00 -16.19
C GLY A 41 -11.55 -21.14 -15.17
N GLN A 42 -11.23 -21.45 -13.91
CA GLN A 42 -12.23 -21.58 -12.85
C GLN A 42 -12.81 -20.22 -12.46
N LYS A 43 -14.14 -20.16 -12.31
CA LYS A 43 -14.86 -19.05 -11.69
C LYS A 43 -15.13 -19.36 -10.23
N VAL A 44 -14.74 -18.45 -9.34
CA VAL A 44 -14.84 -18.64 -7.89
C VAL A 44 -15.34 -17.38 -7.19
N LEU A 45 -15.95 -17.54 -6.02
CA LEU A 45 -16.32 -16.42 -5.17
C LEU A 45 -15.11 -15.95 -4.34
N ASN A 46 -14.86 -14.65 -4.32
CA ASN A 46 -13.73 -14.05 -3.62
C ASN A 46 -14.15 -13.47 -2.26
N PHE A 47 -13.79 -14.17 -1.18
CA PHE A 47 -14.04 -13.77 0.21
C PHE A 47 -12.78 -13.29 0.94
N CYS A 48 -11.69 -12.99 0.22
CA CYS A 48 -10.41 -12.59 0.82
C CYS A 48 -9.84 -11.30 0.20
N ALA A 49 -10.70 -10.44 -0.34
CA ALA A 49 -10.32 -9.13 -0.86
C ALA A 49 -10.69 -8.00 0.10
N ASN A 50 -9.93 -6.91 0.05
CA ASN A 50 -10.21 -5.67 0.76
C ASN A 50 -11.19 -4.76 -0.02
N ASN A 51 -11.98 -5.32 -0.94
CA ASN A 51 -12.90 -4.58 -1.81
C ASN A 51 -14.28 -4.44 -1.14
N TYR A 52 -14.31 -3.89 0.07
CA TYR A 52 -15.50 -3.88 0.95
C TYR A 52 -16.75 -3.28 0.30
N LEU A 53 -16.57 -2.20 -0.48
CA LEU A 53 -17.66 -1.47 -1.13
C LEU A 53 -17.86 -1.85 -2.61
N GLY A 54 -17.11 -2.82 -3.12
CA GLY A 54 -17.21 -3.24 -4.54
C GLY A 54 -16.71 -2.19 -5.53
N LEU A 55 -15.85 -1.26 -5.12
CA LEU A 55 -15.45 -0.11 -5.94
C LEU A 55 -14.25 -0.34 -6.85
N SER A 56 -13.44 -1.39 -6.64
CA SER A 56 -12.18 -1.64 -7.36
C SER A 56 -12.31 -1.64 -8.89
N SER A 57 -13.47 -2.01 -9.44
CA SER A 57 -13.73 -2.01 -10.90
C SER A 57 -15.05 -1.31 -11.26
N HIS A 58 -15.55 -0.45 -10.37
CA HIS A 58 -16.79 0.27 -10.59
C HIS A 58 -16.70 1.18 -11.83
N PRO A 59 -17.70 1.21 -12.73
CA PRO A 59 -17.62 1.94 -14.01
C PRO A 59 -17.24 3.42 -13.86
N ARG A 60 -17.79 4.12 -12.85
CA ARG A 60 -17.44 5.52 -12.56
C ARG A 60 -15.97 5.72 -12.22
N ILE A 61 -15.35 4.79 -11.50
CA ILE A 61 -13.93 4.86 -11.12
C ILE A 61 -13.04 4.63 -12.34
N LYS A 62 -13.35 3.61 -13.16
CA LYS A 62 -12.64 3.34 -14.41
C LYS A 62 -12.66 4.55 -15.35
N GLN A 63 -13.83 5.16 -15.54
CA GLN A 63 -13.97 6.35 -16.37
C GLN A 63 -13.24 7.58 -15.80
N ALA A 64 -13.22 7.75 -14.48
CA ALA A 64 -12.47 8.84 -13.85
C ALA A 64 -10.95 8.68 -14.06
N ALA A 65 -10.43 7.46 -13.92
CA ALA A 65 -9.02 7.16 -14.17
C ALA A 65 -8.62 7.44 -15.63
N ILE A 66 -9.44 7.01 -16.60
CA ILE A 66 -9.21 7.29 -18.04
C ILE A 66 -9.14 8.81 -18.29
N ARG A 67 -10.13 9.57 -17.79
CA ARG A 67 -10.12 11.03 -17.94
C ARG A 67 -8.92 11.69 -17.29
N ALA A 68 -8.49 11.22 -16.12
CA ALA A 68 -7.31 11.74 -15.45
C ALA A 68 -6.05 11.54 -16.32
N ILE A 69 -5.88 10.35 -16.92
CA ILE A 69 -4.77 10.08 -17.84
C ILE A 69 -4.82 11.01 -19.05
N GLU A 70 -5.99 11.22 -19.66
CA GLU A 70 -6.15 12.10 -20.82
C GLU A 70 -5.83 13.56 -20.52
N THR A 71 -6.15 14.05 -19.32
CA THR A 71 -6.04 15.47 -18.94
C THR A 71 -4.75 15.81 -18.21
N HIS A 72 -4.16 14.86 -17.47
CA HIS A 72 -3.01 15.08 -16.58
C HIS A 72 -1.78 14.24 -16.95
N GLY A 73 -1.91 13.32 -17.90
CA GLY A 73 -0.84 12.39 -18.30
C GLY A 73 -0.75 11.14 -17.42
N PHE A 74 0.19 10.26 -17.74
CA PHE A 74 0.33 8.97 -17.06
C PHE A 74 1.09 9.05 -15.73
N GLY A 75 2.11 9.91 -15.64
CA GLY A 75 2.96 9.99 -14.45
C GLY A 75 3.71 11.31 -14.34
N MET A 76 4.13 11.63 -13.12
CA MET A 76 4.74 12.92 -12.79
C MET A 76 6.27 12.94 -12.95
N SER A 77 6.93 11.77 -12.90
CA SER A 77 8.39 11.64 -12.97
C SER A 77 9.16 12.54 -11.99
N SER A 78 8.54 12.91 -10.85
CA SER A 78 9.08 13.87 -9.89
C SER A 78 8.39 13.75 -8.54
N VAL A 79 9.07 14.20 -7.48
CA VAL A 79 8.49 14.36 -6.13
C VAL A 79 7.67 15.64 -6.05
N ARG A 80 6.79 15.73 -5.03
CA ARG A 80 5.80 16.80 -4.88
C ARG A 80 6.38 18.22 -4.96
N PHE A 81 7.49 18.50 -4.26
CA PHE A 81 8.02 19.86 -4.13
C PHE A 81 8.79 20.37 -5.36
N ILE A 82 9.23 19.49 -6.28
CA ILE A 82 10.01 19.89 -7.45
C ILE A 82 9.07 20.22 -8.61
N CYS A 83 8.44 19.19 -9.18
CA CYS A 83 7.47 19.35 -10.26
C CYS A 83 6.43 18.21 -10.27
N GLY A 84 6.24 17.54 -9.14
CA GLY A 84 5.31 16.41 -8.99
C GLY A 84 3.92 16.77 -8.49
N THR A 85 3.58 18.05 -8.33
CA THR A 85 2.26 18.49 -7.84
C THR A 85 1.44 19.07 -8.98
N GLN A 86 0.30 18.45 -9.27
CA GLN A 86 -0.77 19.00 -10.11
C GLN A 86 -1.95 19.49 -9.24
N ASP A 87 -2.84 20.25 -9.84
CA ASP A 87 -4.10 20.71 -9.24
C ASP A 87 -4.94 19.57 -8.66
N ILE A 88 -5.04 18.43 -9.35
CA ILE A 88 -5.80 17.25 -8.87
C ILE A 88 -5.26 16.69 -7.53
N HIS A 89 -3.97 16.85 -7.24
CA HIS A 89 -3.40 16.44 -5.96
C HIS A 89 -3.93 17.31 -4.81
N LYS A 90 -3.93 18.64 -5.00
CA LYS A 90 -4.45 19.58 -3.99
C LYS A 90 -5.97 19.45 -3.84
N GLN A 91 -6.69 19.18 -4.92
CA GLN A 91 -8.14 18.91 -4.87
C GLN A 91 -8.43 17.62 -4.06
N LEU A 92 -7.64 16.57 -4.27
CA LEU A 92 -7.79 15.33 -3.50
C LEU A 92 -7.47 15.54 -2.02
N GLU A 93 -6.40 16.26 -1.69
CA GLU A 93 -6.06 16.61 -0.30
C GLU A 93 -7.20 17.38 0.39
N SER A 94 -7.72 18.43 -0.26
CA SER A 94 -8.88 19.19 0.26
C SER A 94 -10.11 18.30 0.44
N THR A 95 -10.42 17.45 -0.54
CA THR A 95 -11.59 16.56 -0.48
C THR A 95 -11.49 15.56 0.67
N ILE A 96 -10.28 15.03 0.94
CA ILE A 96 -10.05 14.11 2.05
C ILE A 96 -10.15 14.85 3.39
N ALA A 97 -9.56 16.04 3.49
CA ALA A 97 -9.67 16.88 4.69
C ALA A 97 -11.13 17.20 5.03
N ASP A 98 -11.91 17.62 4.03
CA ASP A 98 -13.35 17.88 4.18
C ASP A 98 -14.12 16.63 4.60
N PHE A 99 -13.79 15.46 4.02
CA PHE A 99 -14.46 14.20 4.34
C PHE A 99 -14.22 13.74 5.79
N TYR A 100 -12.99 13.90 6.30
CA TYR A 100 -12.63 13.51 7.67
C TYR A 100 -12.81 14.63 8.70
N GLY A 101 -13.09 15.86 8.29
CA GLY A 101 -13.20 17.02 9.17
C GLY A 101 -11.86 17.45 9.76
N THR A 102 -10.76 17.31 9.02
CA THR A 102 -9.42 17.76 9.43
C THR A 102 -9.05 19.08 8.76
N GLU A 103 -8.01 19.77 9.28
CA GLU A 103 -7.59 21.06 8.73
C GLU A 103 -6.90 20.94 7.36
N ASP A 104 -6.14 19.87 7.13
CA ASP A 104 -5.45 19.59 5.85
C ASP A 104 -5.22 18.07 5.69
N THR A 105 -4.67 17.66 4.54
CA THR A 105 -4.24 16.30 4.22
C THR A 105 -2.96 16.31 3.40
N ILE A 106 -2.09 15.33 3.63
CA ILE A 106 -0.90 15.06 2.82
C ILE A 106 -1.00 13.69 2.14
N LEU A 107 -0.73 13.63 0.83
CA LEU A 107 -0.75 12.37 0.07
C LEU A 107 0.59 11.62 0.14
N TYR A 108 0.48 10.30 0.34
CA TYR A 108 1.55 9.31 0.14
C TYR A 108 1.10 8.28 -0.90
N ALA A 109 2.05 7.57 -1.52
CA ALA A 109 1.73 6.53 -2.51
C ALA A 109 1.00 5.33 -1.90
N ALA A 110 1.31 4.99 -0.63
CA ALA A 110 0.58 4.00 0.15
C ALA A 110 0.55 4.37 1.63
N ALA A 111 -0.42 3.81 2.37
CA ALA A 111 -0.50 3.98 3.82
C ALA A 111 0.69 3.35 4.58
N PHE A 112 1.44 2.45 3.93
CA PHE A 112 2.69 1.93 4.49
C PHE A 112 3.72 3.06 4.62
N ASP A 113 3.92 3.85 3.57
CA ASP A 113 4.83 5.00 3.56
C ASP A 113 4.36 6.13 4.47
N ALA A 114 3.04 6.39 4.52
CA ALA A 114 2.48 7.39 5.42
C ALA A 114 2.83 7.08 6.88
N ASN A 115 2.64 5.82 7.31
CA ASN A 115 3.03 5.39 8.67
C ASN A 115 4.56 5.37 8.86
N GLY A 116 5.32 5.00 7.83
CA GLY A 116 6.79 5.05 7.89
C GLY A 116 7.33 6.46 8.10
N GLY A 117 6.70 7.45 7.47
CA GLY A 117 7.14 8.84 7.47
C GLY A 117 6.48 9.76 8.49
N VAL A 118 5.60 9.27 9.37
CA VAL A 118 4.88 10.14 10.32
C VAL A 118 5.61 10.32 11.66
N PHE A 119 6.30 9.29 12.16
CA PHE A 119 6.83 9.31 13.53
C PHE A 119 8.15 10.08 13.66
N GLU A 120 9.15 9.76 12.83
CA GLU A 120 10.48 10.38 12.90
C GLU A 120 10.44 11.93 12.75
N PRO A 121 9.62 12.53 11.87
CA PRO A 121 9.57 13.98 11.75
C PRO A 121 8.88 14.70 12.92
N LEU A 122 8.07 13.99 13.71
CA LEU A 122 7.23 14.58 14.75
C LEU A 122 7.73 14.32 16.17
N PHE A 123 8.51 13.26 16.39
CA PHE A 123 8.98 12.84 17.71
C PHE A 123 10.50 12.69 17.75
N ALA A 124 11.10 12.97 18.89
CA ALA A 124 12.52 12.93 19.17
C ALA A 124 12.85 11.98 20.34
N GLU A 125 14.13 11.89 20.70
CA GLU A 125 14.64 10.99 21.74
C GLU A 125 14.05 11.23 23.14
N ALA A 126 13.57 12.45 23.40
CA ALA A 126 12.93 12.83 24.66
C ALA A 126 11.46 12.39 24.75
N ASP A 127 10.87 11.94 23.64
CA ASP A 127 9.47 11.54 23.56
C ASP A 127 9.31 10.02 23.74
N ALA A 128 8.07 9.56 23.91
CA ALA A 128 7.73 8.14 23.99
C ALA A 128 6.53 7.81 23.09
N ILE A 129 6.56 6.64 22.45
CA ILE A 129 5.46 6.13 21.62
C ILE A 129 4.93 4.84 22.23
N ILE A 130 3.66 4.87 22.67
CA ILE A 130 2.95 3.69 23.18
C ILE A 130 2.19 3.05 22.02
N SER A 131 2.54 1.80 21.68
CA SER A 131 1.95 1.06 20.55
C SER A 131 1.22 -0.19 21.04
N ASP A 132 0.04 -0.45 20.47
CA ASP A 132 -0.68 -1.70 20.66
C ASP A 132 0.09 -2.88 20.03
N GLU A 133 -0.06 -4.08 20.60
CA GLU A 133 0.65 -5.29 20.18
C GLU A 133 0.21 -5.80 18.80
N LEU A 134 -1.02 -5.51 18.38
CA LEU A 134 -1.59 -5.92 17.09
C LEU A 134 -1.55 -4.83 16.03
N ASN A 135 -0.81 -3.74 16.28
CA ASN A 135 -0.63 -2.69 15.30
C ASN A 135 -0.06 -3.23 13.98
N HIS A 136 -0.53 -2.66 12.87
CA HIS A 136 -0.09 -3.07 11.55
C HIS A 136 1.43 -2.88 11.38
N ALA A 137 2.07 -3.78 10.62
CA ALA A 137 3.53 -3.78 10.44
C ALA A 137 4.11 -2.42 10.02
N SER A 138 3.38 -1.63 9.23
CA SER A 138 3.84 -0.29 8.83
C SER A 138 3.96 0.70 10.00
N ILE A 139 3.13 0.58 11.03
CA ILE A 139 3.24 1.40 12.24
C ILE A 139 4.48 0.98 13.00
N ILE A 140 4.66 -0.33 13.18
CA ILE A 140 5.85 -0.90 13.84
C ILE A 140 7.13 -0.42 13.14
N ASP A 141 7.18 -0.51 11.82
CA ASP A 141 8.34 -0.07 11.05
C ASP A 141 8.55 1.45 11.10
N GLY A 142 7.48 2.25 11.07
CA GLY A 142 7.59 3.71 11.28
C GLY A 142 8.14 4.09 12.65
N VAL A 143 7.65 3.44 13.71
CA VAL A 143 8.17 3.61 15.07
C VAL A 143 9.63 3.16 15.16
N ARG A 144 10.03 2.12 14.42
CA ARG A 144 11.41 1.64 14.36
C ARG A 144 12.40 2.67 13.81
N LEU A 145 11.96 3.52 12.88
CA LEU A 145 12.75 4.62 12.31
C LEU A 145 12.87 5.82 13.25
N CYS A 146 11.92 5.99 14.17
CA CYS A 146 11.91 7.08 15.14
C CYS A 146 12.85 6.81 16.33
N LYS A 147 13.45 7.89 16.87
CA LYS A 147 14.34 7.87 18.05
C LYS A 147 13.61 7.90 19.40
N ALA A 148 12.30 8.09 19.41
CA ALA A 148 11.50 8.10 20.63
C ALA A 148 11.64 6.79 21.41
N GLN A 149 11.47 6.88 22.73
CA GLN A 149 11.40 5.73 23.62
C GLN A 149 10.17 4.88 23.29
N ARG A 150 10.24 3.57 23.56
CA ARG A 150 9.21 2.58 23.23
C ARG A 150 8.85 1.76 24.45
#